data_AF-A0A9D0XU08-F1
#
_entry.id   AF-A0A9D0XU08-F1
#
_cell.length_a   1.000
_cell.length_b   1.000
_cell.length_c   1.000
_cell.angle_alpha   90.00
_cell.angle_beta   90.00
_cell.angle_gamma   90.00
#
_symmetry.space_group_name_H-M   'P 1'
#
loop_
_entity.id
_entity.type
_entity.pdbx_description
1 polymer ?
#
loop_
_entity_poly.entity_id
_entity_poly.type
_entity_poly.pdbx_seq_one_letter_code
_entity_poly.pdbx_strand_id
1 'polypeptide(L)'
;MELGSAEHKQLLTKGIVKVAVKTASIGFFLGFLFMLPSFFRDNAFSSGLFFLGTGVIFVSLFYALTIAYKKYQRIIKPFASNH
;
A
#
# COMPACT_ATOMS: atom_id res chain seq x y z
N MET A 1 -22.50 -12.01 -14.73
CA MET A 1 -22.51 -11.30 -13.42
C MET A 1 -23.30 -10.02 -13.58
N GLU A 2 -24.32 -9.82 -12.76
CA GLU A 2 -25.03 -8.54 -12.71
C GLU A 2 -24.15 -7.48 -12.02
N LEU A 3 -24.14 -6.27 -12.58
CA LEU A 3 -23.43 -5.13 -12.00
C LEU A 3 -24.07 -4.79 -10.65
N GLY A 4 -23.27 -4.78 -9.58
CA GLY A 4 -23.72 -4.48 -8.22
C GLY A 4 -24.08 -5.70 -7.36
N SER A 5 -24.01 -6.93 -7.90
CA SER A 5 -24.19 -8.14 -7.10
C SER A 5 -23.15 -8.26 -5.97
N ALA A 6 -23.47 -9.01 -4.90
CA ALA A 6 -22.55 -9.23 -3.77
C ALA A 6 -21.21 -9.84 -4.22
N GLU A 7 -21.26 -10.74 -5.20
CA GLU A 7 -20.08 -11.41 -5.77
C GLU A 7 -19.21 -10.42 -6.57
N HIS A 8 -19.82 -9.51 -7.35
CA HIS A 8 -19.11 -8.44 -8.03
C HIS A 8 -18.39 -7.53 -7.02
N LYS A 9 -19.07 -7.09 -5.95
CA LYS A 9 -18.49 -6.26 -4.89
C LYS A 9 -17.31 -6.95 -4.18
N GLN A 10 -17.40 -8.26 -3.94
CA GLN A 10 -16.30 -9.04 -3.38
C GLN A 10 -15.08 -9.08 -4.30
N LEU A 11 -15.26 -9.32 -5.61
CA LEU A 11 -14.16 -9.34 -6.57
C LEU A 11 -13.46 -7.97 -6.67
N LEU A 12 -14.23 -6.88 -6.68
CA LEU A 12 -13.70 -5.52 -6.67
C LEU A 12 -12.88 -5.24 -5.40
N THR A 13 -13.41 -5.60 -4.23
CA THR A 13 -12.71 -5.44 -2.95
C THR A 13 -11.40 -6.22 -2.94
N LYS A 14 -11.43 -7.48 -3.38
CA LYS A 14 -10.23 -8.33 -3.46
C LYS A 14 -9.18 -7.74 -4.39
N GLY A 15 -9.59 -7.17 -5.53
CA GLY A 15 -8.70 -6.46 -6.45
C GLY A 15 -8.05 -5.22 -5.81
N ILE A 16 -8.84 -4.39 -5.12
CA ILE A 16 -8.34 -3.20 -4.42
C ILE A 16 -7.32 -3.59 -3.34
N VAL A 17 -7.66 -4.57 -2.51
CA VAL A 17 -6.77 -5.07 -1.45
C VAL A 17 -5.48 -5.64 -2.03
N LYS A 18 -5.57 -6.46 -3.10
CA LYS A 18 -4.39 -7.04 -3.76
C LYS A 18 -3.41 -5.97 -4.23
N VAL A 19 -3.91 -4.90 -4.84
CA VAL A 19 -3.07 -3.79 -5.29
C VAL A 19 -2.45 -3.05 -4.10
N ALA A 20 -3.24 -2.71 -3.08
CA ALA A 20 -2.76 -2.02 -1.89
C ALA A 20 -1.67 -2.80 -1.16
N VAL A 21 -1.87 -4.12 -0.97
CA VAL A 21 -0.88 -5.01 -0.35
C VAL A 21 0.39 -5.04 -1.20
N LYS A 22 0.28 -5.20 -2.52
CA LYS A 22 1.46 -5.23 -3.40
C LYS A 22 2.25 -3.92 -3.34
N THR A 23 1.57 -2.77 -3.31
CA THR A 23 2.20 -1.46 -3.17
C THR A 23 2.94 -1.34 -1.83
N ALA A 24 2.31 -1.74 -0.72
CA ALA A 24 2.96 -1.75 0.58
C ALA A 24 4.17 -2.70 0.61
N SER A 25 4.06 -3.90 0.06
CA SER A 25 5.15 -4.88 0.01
C SER A 25 6.38 -4.38 -0.74
N ILE A 26 6.20 -3.68 -1.87
CA ILE A 26 7.32 -3.09 -2.62
C ILE A 26 8.02 -2.01 -1.81
N GLY A 27 7.25 -1.12 -1.17
CA GLY A 27 7.83 -0.09 -0.31
C GLY A 27 8.55 -0.65 0.90
N PHE A 28 7.99 -1.69 1.53
CA PHE A 28 8.68 -2.42 2.59
C PHE A 28 9.99 -3.04 2.12
N PHE A 29 9.98 -3.77 1.00
CA PHE A 29 11.17 -4.41 0.47
C PHE A 29 12.28 -3.39 0.17
N LEU A 30 11.95 -2.29 -0.53
CA LEU A 30 12.92 -1.25 -0.86
C LEU A 30 13.41 -0.49 0.38
N GLY A 31 12.51 -0.21 1.32
CA GLY A 31 12.86 0.45 2.57
C GLY A 31 13.84 -0.38 3.40
N PHE A 32 13.58 -1.68 3.55
CA PHE A 32 14.50 -2.60 4.22
C PHE A 32 15.85 -2.70 3.50
N LEU A 33 15.84 -2.72 2.16
CA LEU A 33 17.08 -2.74 1.37
C LEU A 33 17.96 -1.52 1.67
N PHE A 34 17.36 -0.32 1.81
CA PHE A 34 18.09 0.89 2.19
C PHE A 34 18.58 0.87 3.64
N MET A 35 17.90 0.15 4.54
CA MET A 35 18.35 0.04 5.93
C MET A 35 19.50 -0.95 6.10
N LEU A 36 19.77 -1.84 5.12
CA LEU A 36 20.83 -2.86 5.24
C LEU A 36 22.23 -2.31 5.62
N PRO A 37 22.72 -1.21 5.02
CA PRO A 37 24.07 -0.73 5.30
C PRO A 37 24.32 -0.35 6.77
N SER A 38 23.30 0.08 7.51
CA SER A 38 23.45 0.44 8.93
C SER A 38 23.78 -0.76 9.82
N PHE A 39 23.50 -1.98 9.36
CA PHE A 39 23.88 -3.20 10.08
C PHE A 39 25.35 -3.58 9.90
N PHE A 40 26.03 -3.05 8.87
CA PHE A 40 27.42 -3.38 8.55
C PHE A 40 28.39 -2.24 8.88
N ARG A 41 27.96 -0.98 8.76
CA ARG A 41 28.78 0.20 9.07
C ARG A 41 27.92 1.27 9.73
N ASP A 42 28.46 1.88 10.77
CA ASP A 42 27.82 3.00 11.44
C ASP A 42 28.53 4.31 11.07
N ASN A 43 27.95 5.05 10.13
CA ASN A 43 28.45 6.34 9.68
C ASN A 43 27.29 7.22 9.16
N ALA A 44 27.56 8.49 8.91
CA ALA A 44 26.53 9.44 8.48
C ALA A 44 25.76 8.98 7.21
N PHE A 45 26.43 8.26 6.30
CA PHE A 45 25.79 7.74 5.09
C PHE A 45 24.81 6.59 5.39
N SER A 46 25.22 5.62 6.20
CA SER A 46 24.35 4.50 6.58
C SER A 46 23.19 4.93 7.47
N SER A 47 23.40 5.88 8.39
CA SER A 47 22.30 6.49 9.15
C SER A 47 21.33 7.25 8.23
N GLY A 48 21.85 7.99 7.24
CA GLY A 48 21.02 8.68 6.24
C GLY A 48 20.15 7.71 5.43
N LEU A 49 20.73 6.60 4.97
CA LEU A 49 19.99 5.55 4.27
C LEU A 49 18.94 4.86 5.15
N PHE A 50 19.22 4.70 6.44
CA PHE A 50 18.25 4.17 7.40
C PHE A 50 17.00 5.07 7.50
N PHE A 51 17.19 6.39 7.62
CA PHE A 51 16.08 7.35 7.65
C PHE A 51 15.32 7.40 6.32
N LEU A 52 16.03 7.34 5.19
CA LEU A 52 15.41 7.26 3.87
C LEU A 52 14.57 5.98 3.72
N GLY A 53 15.13 4.82 4.10
CA GLY A 53 14.42 3.55 4.07
C GLY A 53 13.17 3.57 4.94
N THR A 54 13.27 4.13 6.15
CA THR A 54 12.12 4.36 7.04
C THR A 54 11.07 5.25 6.37
N GLY A 55 11.48 6.36 5.75
CA GLY A 55 10.59 7.26 5.02
C GLY A 55 9.86 6.56 3.86
N VAL A 56 10.57 5.74 3.07
CA VAL A 56 9.98 4.95 1.98
C VAL A 56 8.89 4.01 2.50
N ILE A 57 9.11 3.34 3.64
CA ILE A 57 8.12 2.46 4.26
C ILE A 57 6.87 3.26 4.62
N PHE A 58 7.00 4.36 5.37
CA PHE A 58 5.85 5.16 5.79
C PHE A 58 5.08 5.77 4.61
N VAL A 59 5.79 6.33 3.62
CA VAL A 59 5.16 6.94 2.44
C VAL A 59 4.42 5.87 1.63
N SER A 60 5.01 4.69 1.46
CA SER A 60 4.39 3.59 0.72
C SER A 60 3.13 3.04 1.40
N LEU A 61 3.15 2.90 2.73
CA LEU A 61 2.00 2.52 3.54
C LEU A 61 0.87 3.54 3.42
N PHE A 62 1.19 4.82 3.63
CA PHE A 62 0.22 5.90 3.52
C PHE A 62 -0.39 5.97 2.12
N TYR A 63 0.43 5.81 1.09
CA TYR A 63 -0.02 5.81 -0.30
C TYR A 63 -0.93 4.60 -0.61
N ALA A 64 -0.57 3.41 -0.13
CA ALA A 64 -1.38 2.20 -0.29
C ALA A 64 -2.77 2.34 0.36
N LEU A 65 -2.83 2.87 1.58
CA LEU A 65 -4.09 3.18 2.28
C LEU A 65 -4.92 4.22 1.51
N THR A 66 -4.27 5.27 1.02
CA THR A 66 -4.93 6.32 0.25
C THR A 66 -5.54 5.77 -1.06
N ILE A 67 -4.83 4.89 -1.77
CA ILE A 67 -5.36 4.21 -2.96
C ILE A 67 -6.57 3.35 -2.59
N ALA A 68 -6.44 2.53 -1.55
CA ALA A 68 -7.51 1.64 -1.11
C ALA A 68 -8.77 2.42 -0.76
N TYR A 69 -8.63 3.50 0.02
CA TYR A 69 -9.71 4.38 0.42
C TYR A 69 -10.38 5.06 -0.78
N LYS A 70 -9.59 5.68 -1.68
CA LYS A 70 -10.12 6.34 -2.88
C LYS A 70 -10.86 5.36 -3.79
N LYS A 71 -10.34 4.15 -3.97
CA LYS A 71 -11.00 3.10 -4.77
C LYS A 71 -12.25 2.58 -4.10
N TYR A 72 -12.24 2.36 -2.79
CA TYR A 72 -13.43 1.96 -2.05
C TYR A 72 -14.56 3.00 -2.18
N GLN A 73 -14.24 4.28 -1.98
CA GLN A 73 -15.23 5.35 -2.09
C GLN A 73 -15.81 5.51 -3.50
N ARG A 74 -14.97 5.40 -4.54
CA ARG A 74 -15.42 5.64 -5.92
C ARG A 74 -16.08 4.41 -6.56
N ILE A 75 -15.65 3.22 -6.19
CA ILE A 75 -16.03 1.99 -6.89
C ILE A 75 -17.04 1.18 -6.07
N ILE A 76 -16.94 1.13 -4.74
CA ILE A 76 -17.82 0.26 -3.93
C ILE A 76 -18.99 1.05 -3.34
N LYS A 77 -18.74 2.24 -2.78
CA LYS A 77 -19.78 3.06 -2.15
C LYS A 77 -21.01 3.34 -3.04
N PRO A 78 -20.88 3.62 -4.35
CA PRO A 78 -22.06 3.87 -5.21
C PRO A 78 -22.99 2.66 -5.36
N PHE A 79 -22.47 1.44 -5.24
CA PHE A 79 -23.29 0.23 -5.26
C PHE A 79 -23.85 -0.14 -3.88
N ALA A 80 -23.39 0.50 -2.81
CA ALA A 80 -23.92 0.32 -1.46
C ALA A 80 -25.14 1.23 -1.19
N SER A 81 -25.28 2.34 -1.92
CA SER A 81 -26.40 3.29 -1.78
C SER A 81 -27.64 2.98 -2.64
N ASN A 82 -27.59 1.97 -3.52
CA ASN A 82 -28.69 1.60 -4.42
C ASN A 82 -29.53 0.43 -3.88
N HIS A 83 -29.58 0.26 -2.55
CA HIS A 83 -30.46 -0.70 -1.88
C HIS A 83 -31.43 0.03 -0.96
#